data_AF-A0A3A9AET5-F1
#
_entry.id   AF-A0A3A9AET5-F1
#
_cell.length_a   1.000
_cell.length_b   1.000
_cell.length_c   1.000
_cell.angle_alpha   90.00
_cell.angle_beta   90.00
_cell.angle_gamma   90.00
#
_symmetry.space_group_name_H-M   'P 1'
#
loop_
_entity.id
_entity.type
_entity.pdbx_description
1 polymer ?
#
loop_
_entity_poly.entity_id
_entity_poly.type
_entity_poly.pdbx_seq_one_letter_code
_entity_poly.pdbx_strand_id
1 'polypeptide(L)'
;MGNEYEFLSSEELRELRREMEQLAETNDDLSVERDKKAEQEAGEQPEILDIFEDEGMEDTWEALPSIENNGSYIRVSQDNMTAWMYLTVPREGKDNYTMEEFENFLKKKGIVTGYHRSNLAAMIKKRVYEREIIVAQGQPAIEGKDGYYEYKFDPKQNKAPKVLEDGRVDYTTMSTLQNVKKGDVVAIYHHAKEGKDGYNIKGKSFKARKVKEAAPLAGQDIYNEDNPDVYLAQKSGKIELKNGKVDIKAVHEIKGDLTLITGKVEFYGDIVVTGNVEAGVTIRAGRNIEIKGTVEAVNLFAGGNIILSRGIQGAQRARVSAKGDIFADFIEHTVMMAGGNVQANSIINSKIVADGEIILTGARGTIIGGYTHGMMGIQATEIGNSVEVRTVVHAGCEKETYQKLYAAKSKELSLTEEIREASDEFRDLCQKKKAGKIPQRLETQRQYLEGRIKSLKEEMAENKKILDEMDALILKGKDARIMVTGNIYRGTVVCLAQAQMPIEDTTCLMKYYHKNGIIESSVIAYS
;
A
#
# COMPACT_ATOMS: atom_id res chain seq x y z
N MET A 1 8.61 22.65 -33.12
CA MET A 1 8.48 21.74 -34.28
C MET A 1 9.13 20.43 -33.91
N GLY A 2 8.32 19.39 -33.75
CA GLY A 2 8.76 18.01 -33.52
C GLY A 2 7.60 17.13 -33.95
N ASN A 3 7.75 16.56 -35.15
CA ASN A 3 6.72 15.89 -35.95
C ASN A 3 6.16 14.61 -35.31
N GLU A 4 4.87 14.45 -35.55
CA GLU A 4 4.06 13.24 -35.49
C GLU A 4 4.56 12.17 -36.48
N TYR A 5 4.48 10.90 -36.08
CA TYR A 5 4.18 9.78 -36.98
C TYR A 5 3.30 8.79 -36.21
N GLU A 6 1.99 8.93 -36.42
CA GLU A 6 0.96 7.99 -35.97
C GLU A 6 0.99 6.72 -36.83
N PHE A 7 0.85 5.59 -36.14
CA PHE A 7 0.54 4.29 -36.71
C PHE A 7 -0.89 4.29 -37.26
N LEU A 8 -1.12 3.50 -38.32
CA LEU A 8 -2.39 3.25 -39.02
C LEU A 8 -3.64 3.41 -38.15
N SER A 9 -4.64 4.12 -38.70
CA SER A 9 -5.89 4.40 -38.01
C SER A 9 -6.70 3.14 -37.71
N SER A 10 -7.56 3.22 -36.69
CA SER A 10 -8.44 2.12 -36.26
C SER A 10 -9.37 1.60 -37.37
N GLU A 11 -9.66 2.43 -38.36
CA GLU A 11 -10.50 2.08 -39.52
C GLU A 11 -9.73 1.27 -40.55
N GLU A 12 -8.47 1.63 -40.83
CA GLU A 12 -7.57 0.89 -41.73
C GLU A 12 -7.26 -0.53 -41.20
N LEU A 13 -7.12 -0.70 -39.88
CA LEU A 13 -6.96 -2.02 -39.24
C LEU A 13 -8.21 -2.90 -39.31
N ARG A 14 -9.41 -2.31 -39.41
CA ARG A 14 -10.66 -3.06 -39.59
C ARG A 14 -10.86 -3.50 -41.03
N GLU A 15 -10.53 -2.66 -42.00
CA GLU A 15 -10.56 -3.06 -43.42
C GLU A 15 -9.58 -4.21 -43.70
N LEU A 16 -8.36 -4.13 -43.15
CA LEU A 16 -7.36 -5.19 -43.32
C LEU A 16 -7.80 -6.53 -42.71
N ARG A 17 -8.51 -6.52 -41.57
CA ARG A 17 -9.08 -7.74 -40.98
C ARG A 17 -10.21 -8.32 -41.83
N ARG A 18 -11.05 -7.45 -42.41
CA ARG A 18 -12.17 -7.87 -43.26
C ARG A 18 -11.69 -8.49 -44.57
N GLU A 19 -10.62 -7.97 -45.16
CA GLU A 19 -9.97 -8.57 -46.35
C GLU A 19 -9.33 -9.93 -46.02
N MET A 20 -8.73 -10.08 -44.84
CA MET A 20 -8.15 -11.36 -44.41
C MET A 20 -9.21 -12.44 -44.12
N GLU A 21 -10.38 -12.08 -43.60
CA GLU A 21 -11.49 -13.04 -43.40
C GLU A 21 -12.12 -13.47 -44.73
N GLN A 22 -12.26 -12.58 -45.70
CA GLN A 22 -12.77 -12.93 -47.04
C GLN A 22 -11.84 -13.89 -47.81
N LEU A 23 -10.53 -13.81 -47.58
CA LEU A 23 -9.54 -14.74 -48.15
C LEU A 23 -9.51 -16.11 -47.45
N ALA A 24 -10.00 -16.20 -46.21
CA ALA A 24 -10.14 -17.47 -45.50
C ALA A 24 -11.38 -18.24 -45.96
N GLU A 25 -12.50 -17.55 -46.17
CA GLU A 25 -13.76 -18.17 -46.64
C GLU A 25 -13.68 -18.68 -48.09
N THR A 26 -12.81 -18.13 -48.94
CA THR A 26 -12.63 -18.63 -50.33
C THR A 26 -11.77 -19.90 -50.44
N ASN A 27 -11.07 -20.31 -49.37
CA ASN A 27 -10.21 -21.50 -49.38
C ASN A 27 -10.86 -22.75 -48.76
N ASP A 28 -11.98 -22.61 -48.04
CA ASP A 28 -12.69 -23.76 -47.47
C ASP A 28 -13.56 -24.50 -48.51
N ASP A 29 -14.01 -23.82 -49.58
CA ASP A 29 -14.87 -24.41 -50.62
C ASP A 29 -14.14 -25.27 -51.67
N LEU A 30 -12.81 -25.42 -51.60
CA LEU A 30 -12.02 -26.26 -52.54
C LEU A 30 -11.42 -27.52 -51.90
N SER A 31 -11.67 -27.78 -50.61
CA SER A 31 -11.08 -28.93 -49.89
C SER A 31 -12.07 -30.04 -49.51
N VAL A 32 -13.36 -29.93 -49.87
CA VAL A 32 -14.41 -30.88 -49.44
C VAL A 32 -14.82 -31.90 -50.51
N GLU A 33 -14.36 -31.79 -51.75
CA GLU A 33 -14.61 -32.81 -52.79
C GLU A 33 -13.31 -33.48 -53.28
N ARG A 34 -12.75 -34.40 -52.49
CA ARG A 34 -12.04 -35.58 -53.02
C ARG A 34 -11.64 -36.70 -52.06
N ASP A 35 -11.92 -36.59 -50.76
CA ASP A 35 -11.64 -37.70 -49.82
C ASP A 35 -12.92 -38.24 -49.18
N LYS A 36 -13.78 -38.86 -49.99
CA LYS A 36 -14.74 -39.89 -49.55
C LYS A 36 -14.97 -40.88 -50.67
N LYS A 37 -14.11 -41.90 -50.78
CA LYS A 37 -14.52 -43.27 -51.13
C LYS A 37 -13.39 -44.27 -50.91
N ALA A 38 -13.74 -45.32 -50.17
CA ALA A 38 -13.14 -46.64 -50.09
C ALA A 38 -11.99 -46.87 -49.10
N GLU A 39 -12.35 -47.06 -47.84
CA GLU A 39 -11.83 -48.17 -47.03
C GLU A 39 -13.01 -48.83 -46.29
N GLN A 40 -13.52 -49.94 -46.84
CA GLN A 40 -14.14 -51.07 -46.13
C GLN A 40 -14.55 -52.12 -47.16
N GLU A 41 -13.76 -53.17 -47.32
CA GLU A 41 -14.24 -54.56 -47.43
C GLU A 41 -13.05 -55.52 -47.28
N ALA A 42 -13.30 -56.59 -46.54
CA ALA A 42 -12.32 -57.50 -45.96
C ALA A 42 -12.20 -58.80 -46.78
N GLY A 43 -11.03 -59.42 -46.68
CA GLY A 43 -10.85 -60.88 -46.66
C GLY A 43 -10.76 -61.59 -48.01
N GLU A 44 -9.57 -62.12 -48.31
CA GLU A 44 -9.27 -63.56 -48.54
C GLU A 44 -7.85 -63.71 -49.12
N GLN A 45 -7.05 -64.60 -48.54
CA GLN A 45 -5.82 -65.13 -49.15
C GLN A 45 -6.18 -66.39 -49.95
N PRO A 46 -5.36 -66.77 -50.94
CA PRO A 46 -4.54 -67.97 -50.71
C PRO A 46 -3.10 -67.92 -51.27
N GLU A 47 -2.23 -68.51 -50.46
CA GLU A 47 -1.19 -69.53 -50.72
C GLU A 47 -0.22 -69.51 -51.93
N ILE A 48 1.06 -69.54 -51.53
CA ILE A 48 2.20 -70.36 -52.02
C ILE A 48 2.83 -69.98 -53.38
N LEU A 49 4.12 -69.63 -53.39
CA LEU A 49 5.15 -70.46 -54.03
C LEU A 49 6.59 -70.04 -53.69
N ASP A 50 7.43 -71.07 -53.66
CA ASP A 50 8.87 -71.11 -53.42
C ASP A 50 9.71 -70.37 -54.47
N ILE A 51 10.84 -69.83 -53.98
CA ILE A 51 12.23 -69.96 -54.48
C ILE A 51 12.38 -70.29 -55.98
N PHE A 52 13.01 -69.40 -56.75
CA PHE A 52 14.15 -69.72 -57.62
C PHE A 52 14.93 -68.44 -57.97
N GLU A 53 16.25 -68.52 -57.76
CA GLU A 53 17.27 -67.66 -58.36
C GLU A 53 17.26 -67.85 -59.88
N ASP A 54 17.51 -66.77 -60.64
CA ASP A 54 18.77 -66.54 -61.38
C ASP A 54 18.54 -65.78 -62.71
N GLU A 55 19.65 -65.18 -63.15
CA GLU A 55 19.99 -64.64 -64.47
C GLU A 55 19.80 -63.15 -64.71
N GLY A 56 20.93 -62.53 -65.03
CA GLY A 56 21.11 -61.09 -65.07
C GLY A 56 20.66 -60.43 -66.37
N MET A 57 20.55 -59.12 -66.28
CA MET A 57 20.56 -58.19 -67.40
C MET A 57 21.36 -56.97 -66.96
N GLU A 58 22.44 -56.72 -67.68
CA GLU A 58 23.20 -55.47 -67.62
C GLU A 58 22.28 -54.33 -68.07
N ASP A 59 22.07 -53.35 -67.18
CA ASP A 59 21.74 -51.98 -67.58
C ASP A 59 22.63 -51.05 -66.75
N THR A 60 23.71 -50.59 -67.38
CA THR A 60 24.54 -49.50 -66.88
C THR A 60 23.75 -48.20 -66.98
N TRP A 61 23.08 -47.80 -65.90
CA TRP A 61 22.62 -46.43 -65.72
C TRP A 61 23.84 -45.58 -65.35
N GLU A 62 24.42 -44.87 -66.33
CA GLU A 62 25.39 -43.81 -66.04
C GLU A 62 24.73 -42.80 -65.09
N ALA A 63 25.15 -42.81 -63.83
CA ALA A 63 24.69 -41.86 -62.84
C ALA A 63 25.03 -40.44 -63.30
N LEU A 64 23.99 -39.63 -63.58
CA LEU A 64 24.16 -38.20 -63.85
C LEU A 64 25.06 -37.59 -62.76
N PRO A 65 26.02 -36.72 -63.14
CA PRO A 65 26.94 -36.13 -62.18
C PRO A 65 26.14 -35.44 -61.08
N SER A 66 26.30 -35.94 -59.85
CA SER A 66 25.67 -35.35 -58.68
C SER A 66 25.99 -33.85 -58.60
N ILE A 67 25.11 -33.04 -57.99
CA ILE A 67 25.27 -31.58 -57.81
C ILE A 67 26.71 -31.18 -57.42
N GLU A 68 27.40 -32.04 -56.67
CA GLU A 68 28.79 -31.88 -56.19
C GLU A 68 29.84 -31.79 -57.29
N ASN A 69 29.63 -32.44 -58.45
CA ASN A 69 30.62 -32.57 -59.51
C ASN A 69 30.65 -31.37 -60.47
N ASN A 70 29.73 -30.40 -60.29
CA ASN A 70 29.65 -29.20 -61.13
C ASN A 70 30.12 -27.91 -60.40
N GLY A 71 30.75 -28.03 -59.24
CA GLY A 71 31.23 -26.88 -58.46
C GLY A 71 30.16 -26.22 -57.58
N SER A 72 28.97 -26.82 -57.47
CA SER A 72 27.98 -26.43 -56.45
C SER A 72 28.42 -26.92 -55.08
N TYR A 73 28.25 -26.10 -54.05
CA TYR A 73 28.68 -26.42 -52.69
C TYR A 73 27.67 -25.93 -51.65
N ILE A 74 27.73 -26.52 -50.47
CA ILE A 74 27.03 -26.03 -49.29
C ILE A 74 28.08 -25.58 -48.28
N ARG A 75 28.00 -24.32 -47.87
CA ARG A 75 28.81 -23.75 -46.80
C ARG A 75 28.00 -23.76 -45.52
N VAL A 76 28.53 -24.36 -44.46
CA VAL A 76 27.90 -24.36 -43.13
C VAL A 76 28.69 -23.44 -42.22
N SER A 77 28.00 -22.64 -41.42
CA SER A 77 28.64 -21.81 -40.39
C SER A 77 29.34 -22.68 -39.34
N GLN A 78 30.39 -22.16 -38.70
CA GLN A 78 31.17 -22.91 -37.70
C GLN A 78 30.32 -23.36 -36.50
N ASP A 79 29.31 -22.58 -36.11
CA ASP A 79 28.34 -22.89 -35.07
C ASP A 79 27.26 -23.89 -35.51
N ASN A 80 27.25 -24.29 -36.79
CA ASN A 80 26.23 -25.12 -37.44
C ASN A 80 24.81 -24.54 -37.34
N MET A 81 24.66 -23.22 -37.19
CA MET A 81 23.36 -22.56 -37.10
C MET A 81 22.80 -22.16 -38.45
N THR A 82 23.63 -22.02 -39.49
CA THR A 82 23.18 -21.55 -40.81
C THR A 82 23.91 -22.33 -41.90
N ALA A 83 23.17 -22.71 -42.94
CA ALA A 83 23.74 -23.25 -44.17
C ALA A 83 23.38 -22.35 -45.36
N TRP A 84 24.39 -22.13 -46.20
CA TRP A 84 24.26 -21.47 -47.49
C TRP A 84 24.50 -22.48 -48.60
N MET A 85 23.66 -22.46 -49.64
CA MET A 85 23.85 -23.23 -50.85
C MET A 85 24.27 -22.31 -51.98
N TYR A 86 25.33 -22.70 -52.66
CA TYR A 86 25.78 -22.11 -53.91
C TYR A 86 25.55 -23.13 -55.02
N LEU A 87 24.84 -22.71 -56.07
CA LEU A 87 24.54 -23.55 -57.23
C LEU A 87 25.20 -22.98 -58.48
N THR A 88 25.81 -23.86 -59.25
CA THR A 88 26.28 -23.59 -60.61
C THR A 88 25.20 -23.98 -61.62
N VAL A 89 25.23 -23.41 -62.82
CA VAL A 89 24.29 -23.75 -63.89
C VAL A 89 24.41 -25.26 -64.22
N PRO A 90 23.32 -26.04 -64.30
CA PRO A 90 23.37 -27.47 -64.63
C PRO A 90 24.16 -27.75 -65.93
N ARG A 91 24.95 -28.83 -65.98
CA ARG A 91 25.67 -29.25 -67.20
C ARG A 91 24.76 -29.99 -68.18
N GLU A 92 25.24 -30.10 -69.42
CA GLU A 92 24.55 -30.60 -70.62
C GLU A 92 23.56 -31.74 -70.35
N GLY A 93 22.31 -31.54 -70.81
CA GLY A 93 21.21 -32.50 -70.72
C GLY A 93 20.17 -32.23 -69.63
N LYS A 94 20.37 -31.22 -68.77
CA LYS A 94 19.45 -30.92 -67.66
C LYS A 94 19.07 -29.44 -67.57
N ASP A 95 17.77 -29.14 -67.61
CA ASP A 95 17.26 -27.77 -67.64
C ASP A 95 17.25 -27.07 -66.26
N ASN A 96 17.07 -27.82 -65.17
CA ASN A 96 16.93 -27.26 -63.81
C ASN A 96 17.21 -28.31 -62.72
N TYR A 97 17.49 -27.86 -61.49
CA TYR A 97 17.54 -28.73 -60.32
C TYR A 97 16.15 -29.01 -59.76
N THR A 98 15.97 -30.16 -59.11
CA THR A 98 14.71 -30.53 -58.44
C THR A 98 14.80 -30.36 -56.91
N MET A 99 13.64 -30.30 -56.25
CA MET A 99 13.59 -30.19 -54.78
C MET A 99 14.19 -31.43 -54.11
N GLU A 100 13.98 -32.62 -54.68
CA GLU A 100 14.57 -33.87 -54.20
C GLU A 100 16.11 -33.84 -54.24
N GLU A 101 16.68 -33.24 -55.29
CA GLU A 101 18.13 -33.10 -55.40
C GLU A 101 18.69 -32.12 -54.38
N PHE A 102 17.98 -31.02 -54.09
CA PHE A 102 18.36 -30.10 -53.02
C PHE A 102 18.29 -30.76 -51.66
N GLU A 103 17.21 -31.48 -51.35
CA GLU A 103 17.08 -32.20 -50.09
C GLU A 103 18.14 -33.29 -49.94
N ASN A 104 18.43 -34.04 -51.00
CA ASN A 104 19.50 -35.04 -51.00
C ASN A 104 20.88 -34.39 -50.83
N PHE A 105 21.12 -33.24 -51.45
CA PHE A 105 22.38 -32.51 -51.32
C PHE A 105 22.58 -31.96 -49.89
N LEU A 106 21.52 -31.43 -49.29
CA LEU A 106 21.51 -30.96 -47.90
C LEU A 106 21.70 -32.12 -46.91
N LYS A 107 20.98 -33.23 -47.09
CA LYS A 107 21.10 -34.44 -46.27
C LYS A 107 22.51 -35.03 -46.34
N LYS A 108 23.10 -35.12 -47.53
CA LYS A 108 24.49 -35.58 -47.72
C LYS A 108 25.51 -34.74 -46.96
N LYS A 109 25.26 -33.44 -46.80
CA LYS A 109 26.10 -32.52 -45.99
C LYS A 109 25.74 -32.51 -44.50
N GLY A 110 24.88 -33.43 -44.06
CA GLY A 110 24.50 -33.61 -42.66
C GLY A 110 23.54 -32.54 -42.13
N ILE A 111 22.88 -31.80 -43.01
CA ILE A 111 21.79 -30.90 -42.64
C ILE A 111 20.52 -31.75 -42.56
N VAL A 112 19.83 -31.70 -41.43
CA VAL A 112 18.68 -32.58 -41.13
C VAL A 112 17.42 -31.76 -40.85
N THR A 113 17.58 -30.56 -40.30
CA THR A 113 16.47 -29.73 -39.79
C THR A 113 16.65 -28.26 -40.14
N GLY A 114 15.57 -27.48 -40.07
CA GLY A 114 15.61 -26.04 -40.26
C GLY A 114 15.63 -25.57 -41.72
N TYR A 115 15.14 -26.38 -42.66
CA TYR A 115 15.12 -26.03 -44.08
C TYR A 115 14.25 -24.80 -44.38
N HIS A 116 14.82 -23.84 -45.10
CA HIS A 116 14.10 -22.73 -45.69
C HIS A 116 13.45 -23.16 -47.00
N ARG A 117 12.34 -23.91 -46.90
CA ARG A 117 11.60 -24.45 -48.06
C ARG A 117 11.21 -23.37 -49.08
N SER A 118 10.87 -22.18 -48.63
CA SER A 118 10.58 -21.02 -49.47
C SER A 118 11.80 -20.60 -50.32
N ASN A 119 12.99 -20.56 -49.72
CA ASN A 119 14.23 -20.22 -50.43
C ASN A 119 14.62 -21.31 -51.42
N LEU A 120 14.49 -22.58 -51.04
CA LEU A 120 14.76 -23.73 -51.93
C LEU A 120 13.82 -23.71 -53.15
N ALA A 121 12.52 -23.53 -52.94
CA ALA A 121 11.55 -23.41 -54.03
C ALA A 121 11.81 -22.18 -54.92
N ALA A 122 12.21 -21.05 -54.32
CA ALA A 122 12.55 -19.84 -55.06
C ALA A 122 13.81 -20.01 -55.92
N MET A 123 14.83 -20.71 -55.41
CA MET A 123 16.05 -21.02 -56.16
C MET A 123 15.74 -21.87 -57.41
N ILE A 124 14.86 -22.88 -57.29
CA ILE A 124 14.42 -23.71 -58.41
C ILE A 124 13.59 -22.88 -59.41
N LYS A 125 12.55 -22.19 -58.94
CA LYS A 125 11.60 -21.47 -59.80
C LYS A 125 12.25 -20.31 -60.56
N LYS A 126 13.12 -19.56 -59.89
CA LYS A 126 13.78 -18.36 -60.45
C LYS A 126 15.16 -18.66 -61.03
N ARG A 127 15.60 -19.92 -61.03
CA ARG A 127 16.91 -20.36 -61.55
C ARG A 127 18.05 -19.53 -60.96
N VAL A 128 18.06 -19.41 -59.63
CA VAL A 128 19.05 -18.61 -58.91
C VAL A 128 20.35 -19.39 -58.83
N TYR A 129 21.31 -19.00 -59.67
CA TYR A 129 22.65 -19.58 -59.74
C TYR A 129 23.71 -18.55 -59.37
N GLU A 130 24.94 -19.03 -59.16
CA GLU A 130 26.14 -18.23 -58.93
C GLU A 130 26.06 -17.29 -57.72
N ARG A 131 25.19 -17.62 -56.76
CA ARG A 131 24.99 -16.86 -55.53
C ARG A 131 24.72 -17.77 -54.35
N GLU A 132 25.32 -17.45 -53.21
CA GLU A 132 25.00 -18.11 -51.93
C GLU A 132 23.62 -17.68 -51.41
N ILE A 133 22.74 -18.65 -51.15
CA ILE A 133 21.42 -18.44 -50.56
C ILE A 133 21.31 -19.25 -49.26
N ILE A 134 20.71 -18.67 -48.23
CA ILE A 134 20.43 -19.37 -46.97
C ILE A 134 19.37 -20.45 -47.22
N VAL A 135 19.73 -21.70 -46.96
CA VAL A 135 18.90 -22.88 -47.24
C VAL A 135 18.48 -23.64 -45.98
N ALA A 136 19.20 -23.45 -44.87
CA ALA A 136 18.77 -23.94 -43.56
C ALA A 136 19.23 -23.01 -42.44
N GLN A 137 18.41 -22.90 -41.39
CA GLN A 137 18.71 -22.14 -40.19
C GLN A 137 18.21 -22.87 -38.93
N GLY A 138 19.08 -22.98 -37.93
CA GLY A 138 18.77 -23.51 -36.61
C GLY A 138 18.05 -22.48 -35.75
N GLN A 139 17.42 -22.94 -34.68
CA GLN A 139 16.78 -22.10 -33.69
C GLN A 139 17.65 -22.06 -32.42
N PRO A 140 18.16 -20.90 -31.99
CA PRO A 140 18.92 -20.82 -30.74
C PRO A 140 18.00 -21.10 -29.54
N ALA A 141 18.55 -21.66 -28.47
CA ALA A 141 17.80 -21.84 -27.23
C ALA A 141 17.46 -20.48 -26.61
N ILE A 142 16.25 -20.35 -26.08
CA ILE A 142 15.79 -19.16 -25.36
C ILE A 142 15.93 -19.46 -23.88
N GLU A 143 16.76 -18.70 -23.17
CA GLU A 143 16.92 -18.86 -21.73
C GLU A 143 15.64 -18.49 -20.97
N GLY A 144 15.29 -19.34 -20.00
CA GLY A 144 14.23 -19.05 -19.05
C GLY A 144 14.68 -18.07 -17.96
N LYS A 145 13.72 -17.59 -17.17
CA LYS A 145 13.97 -16.72 -16.01
C LYS A 145 13.57 -17.43 -14.72
N ASP A 146 14.45 -17.40 -13.73
CA ASP A 146 14.15 -17.95 -12.40
C ASP A 146 13.05 -17.13 -11.73
N GLY A 147 12.29 -17.77 -10.85
CA GLY A 147 11.29 -17.10 -10.03
C GLY A 147 11.95 -16.17 -9.01
N TYR A 148 11.32 -15.04 -8.69
CA TYR A 148 11.89 -14.07 -7.76
C TYR A 148 10.80 -13.30 -7.00
N TYR A 149 11.19 -12.74 -5.86
CA TYR A 149 10.34 -11.85 -5.08
C TYR A 149 10.64 -10.39 -5.39
N GLU A 150 9.60 -9.64 -5.71
CA GLU A 150 9.61 -8.18 -5.75
C GLU A 150 9.20 -7.65 -4.38
N TYR A 151 10.17 -7.17 -3.61
CA TYR A 151 9.91 -6.56 -2.31
C TYR A 151 9.44 -5.11 -2.47
N LYS A 152 8.37 -4.72 -1.76
CA LYS A 152 7.90 -3.34 -1.68
C LYS A 152 8.60 -2.52 -0.59
N PHE A 153 9.66 -3.08 -0.02
CA PHE A 153 10.58 -2.44 0.91
C PHE A 153 12.02 -2.77 0.50
N ASP A 154 12.99 -1.97 0.94
CA ASP A 154 14.42 -2.20 0.72
C ASP A 154 14.94 -3.28 1.69
N PRO A 155 15.32 -4.47 1.20
CA PRO A 155 15.83 -5.55 2.05
C PRO A 155 17.26 -5.30 2.54
N LYS A 156 17.99 -4.32 1.99
CA LYS A 156 19.36 -3.98 2.37
C LYS A 156 19.36 -2.68 3.18
N GLN A 157 19.06 -2.77 4.49
CA GLN A 157 19.02 -1.62 5.41
C GLN A 157 20.39 -0.96 5.72
N ASN A 158 21.30 -0.87 4.76
CA ASN A 158 22.57 -0.15 4.92
C ASN A 158 22.61 1.03 3.96
N LYS A 159 21.89 2.10 4.28
CA LYS A 159 22.17 3.40 3.67
C LYS A 159 23.31 4.04 4.45
N ALA A 160 24.51 4.02 3.84
CA ALA A 160 25.59 4.92 4.24
C ALA A 160 25.07 6.37 4.20
N PRO A 161 25.60 7.27 5.05
CA PRO A 161 25.06 8.61 5.13
C PRO A 161 25.34 9.34 3.81
N LYS A 162 24.37 10.12 3.33
CA LYS A 162 24.55 10.90 2.09
C LYS A 162 25.52 12.05 2.39
N VAL A 163 26.62 12.09 1.65
CA VAL A 163 27.50 13.27 1.60
C VAL A 163 26.89 14.24 0.60
N LEU A 164 26.58 15.46 1.06
CA LEU A 164 26.09 16.55 0.23
C LEU A 164 27.23 17.11 -0.64
N GLU A 165 26.89 17.85 -1.70
CA GLU A 165 27.88 18.45 -2.61
C GLU A 165 28.86 19.41 -1.91
N ASP A 166 28.49 19.94 -0.73
CA ASP A 166 29.31 20.81 0.11
C ASP A 166 30.23 20.05 1.10
N GLY A 167 30.26 18.72 1.04
CA GLY A 167 31.05 17.86 1.93
C GLY A 167 30.44 17.65 3.32
N ARG A 168 29.27 18.22 3.63
CA ARG A 168 28.54 17.91 4.86
C ARG A 168 27.82 16.58 4.73
N VAL A 169 27.80 15.82 5.82
CA VAL A 169 27.15 14.51 5.88
C VAL A 169 25.74 14.71 6.43
N ASP A 170 24.73 14.39 5.63
CA ASP A 170 23.33 14.45 6.05
C ASP A 170 22.95 13.16 6.77
N TYR A 171 22.90 13.24 8.10
CA TYR A 171 22.47 12.14 8.97
C TYR A 171 20.95 12.04 9.10
N THR A 172 20.17 13.02 8.61
CA THR A 172 18.70 13.00 8.74
C THR A 172 18.05 11.87 7.93
N THR A 173 18.73 11.39 6.88
CA THR A 173 18.23 10.29 6.04
C THR A 173 18.67 8.90 6.54
N MET A 174 19.52 8.81 7.58
CA MET A 174 20.04 7.52 8.07
C MET A 174 19.00 6.65 8.77
N SER A 175 17.88 7.23 9.21
CA SER A 175 16.85 6.52 9.99
C SER A 175 15.47 6.60 9.34
N THR A 176 15.36 6.48 8.01
CA THR A 176 14.05 6.18 7.41
C THR A 176 13.72 4.72 7.72
N LEU A 177 13.19 4.49 8.93
CA LEU A 177 12.58 3.23 9.31
C LEU A 177 11.52 2.88 8.26
N GLN A 178 11.69 1.75 7.60
CA GLN A 178 10.68 1.25 6.69
C GLN A 178 9.57 0.66 7.53
N ASN A 179 8.42 1.33 7.49
CA ASN A 179 7.26 0.96 8.26
C ASN A 179 6.18 0.44 7.32
N VAL A 180 5.49 -0.61 7.75
CA VAL A 180 4.32 -1.17 7.08
C VAL A 180 3.13 -1.13 8.03
N LYS A 181 1.94 -0.99 7.49
CA LYS A 181 0.67 -1.18 8.20
C LYS A 181 0.17 -2.60 7.98
N LYS A 182 -0.63 -3.10 8.92
CA LYS A 182 -1.39 -4.34 8.73
C LYS A 182 -2.19 -4.26 7.43
N GLY A 183 -2.04 -5.27 6.58
CA GLY A 183 -2.69 -5.36 5.26
C GLY A 183 -1.90 -4.75 4.11
N ASP A 184 -0.76 -4.08 4.35
CA ASP A 184 0.06 -3.55 3.26
C ASP A 184 0.73 -4.69 2.47
N VAL A 185 0.88 -4.52 1.16
CA VAL A 185 1.61 -5.45 0.30
C VAL A 185 3.10 -5.33 0.57
N VAL A 186 3.71 -6.44 0.97
CA VAL A 186 5.11 -6.52 1.40
C VAL A 186 6.00 -7.07 0.29
N ALA A 187 5.54 -8.13 -0.38
CA ALA A 187 6.26 -8.77 -1.45
C ALA A 187 5.28 -9.39 -2.45
N ILE A 188 5.69 -9.43 -3.73
CA ILE A 188 4.97 -10.09 -4.81
C ILE A 188 5.88 -11.16 -5.39
N TYR A 189 5.38 -12.39 -5.49
CA TYR A 189 6.08 -13.50 -6.12
C TYR A 189 5.88 -13.50 -7.64
N HIS A 190 6.98 -13.62 -8.38
CA HIS A 190 6.96 -13.80 -9.82
C HIS A 190 7.47 -15.21 -10.14
N HIS A 191 6.58 -16.07 -10.65
CA HIS A 191 6.89 -17.46 -11.03
C HIS A 191 8.00 -17.57 -12.07
N ALA A 192 8.73 -18.69 -12.04
CA ALA A 192 9.74 -18.98 -13.03
C ALA A 192 9.12 -19.10 -14.45
N LYS A 193 9.87 -18.65 -15.47
CA LYS A 193 9.46 -18.72 -16.87
C LYS A 193 10.38 -19.68 -17.59
N GLU A 194 9.85 -20.82 -18.00
CA GLU A 194 10.59 -21.84 -18.74
C GLU A 194 11.19 -21.28 -20.03
N GLY A 195 12.41 -21.75 -20.32
CA GLY A 195 13.08 -21.48 -21.58
C GLY A 195 12.50 -22.34 -22.71
N LYS A 196 12.98 -22.10 -23.94
CA LYS A 196 12.68 -22.98 -25.08
C LYS A 196 13.97 -23.61 -25.58
N ASP A 197 13.95 -24.93 -25.70
CA ASP A 197 15.06 -25.67 -26.30
C ASP A 197 15.30 -25.20 -27.74
N GLY A 198 16.58 -25.06 -28.09
CA GLY A 198 17.02 -24.75 -29.43
C GLY A 198 17.46 -26.01 -30.18
N TYR A 199 17.74 -25.86 -31.46
CA TYR A 199 18.36 -26.89 -32.30
C TYR A 199 19.21 -26.26 -33.39
N ASN A 200 20.32 -26.91 -33.75
CA ASN A 200 21.11 -26.51 -34.91
C ASN A 200 20.63 -27.19 -36.20
N ILE A 201 21.20 -26.84 -37.35
CA ILE A 201 20.76 -27.40 -38.64
C ILE A 201 21.14 -28.89 -38.82
N LYS A 202 22.03 -29.41 -37.97
CA LYS A 202 22.45 -30.83 -37.94
C LYS A 202 21.57 -31.68 -37.02
N GLY A 203 20.48 -31.13 -36.46
CA GLY A 203 19.56 -31.84 -35.56
C GLY A 203 20.06 -31.98 -34.11
N LYS A 204 21.17 -31.35 -33.73
CA LYS A 204 21.63 -31.34 -32.33
C LYS A 204 20.79 -30.33 -31.54
N SER A 205 20.09 -30.80 -30.51
CA SER A 205 19.33 -29.94 -29.61
C SER A 205 20.22 -29.25 -28.57
N PHE A 206 19.88 -28.01 -28.25
CA PHE A 206 20.45 -27.23 -27.16
C PHE A 206 19.38 -27.06 -26.09
N LYS A 207 19.55 -27.76 -24.96
CA LYS A 207 18.60 -27.63 -23.86
C LYS A 207 18.71 -26.26 -23.22
N ALA A 208 17.58 -25.60 -23.04
CA ALA A 208 17.53 -24.39 -22.24
C ALA A 208 17.90 -24.71 -20.78
N ARG A 209 18.48 -23.74 -20.08
CA ARG A 209 18.76 -23.86 -18.65
C ARG A 209 17.45 -24.12 -17.91
N LYS A 210 17.40 -25.18 -17.09
CA LYS A 210 16.27 -25.39 -16.18
C LYS A 210 16.16 -24.21 -15.24
N VAL A 211 15.00 -23.59 -15.23
CA VAL A 211 14.69 -22.51 -14.27
C VAL A 211 14.39 -23.08 -12.90
N LYS A 212 14.57 -22.26 -11.87
CA LYS A 212 14.23 -22.61 -10.49
C LYS A 212 13.18 -21.66 -9.96
N GLU A 213 12.19 -22.20 -9.27
CA GLU A 213 11.30 -21.41 -8.43
C GLU A 213 12.08 -20.86 -7.22
N ALA A 214 11.71 -19.68 -6.74
CA ALA A 214 12.25 -19.19 -5.47
C ALA A 214 11.70 -20.02 -4.31
N ALA A 215 12.50 -20.19 -3.27
CA ALA A 215 12.01 -20.80 -2.04
C ALA A 215 10.87 -19.94 -1.46
N PRO A 216 9.80 -20.54 -0.92
CA PRO A 216 8.70 -19.81 -0.32
C PRO A 216 9.18 -18.79 0.72
N LEU A 217 8.69 -17.56 0.62
CA LEU A 217 9.01 -16.51 1.57
C LEU A 217 8.45 -16.91 2.95
N ALA A 218 9.34 -17.23 3.88
CA ALA A 218 8.97 -17.62 5.22
C ALA A 218 8.98 -16.40 6.16
N GLY A 219 7.96 -16.22 6.99
CA GLY A 219 7.93 -15.15 7.98
C GLY A 219 6.75 -15.35 8.92
N GLN A 220 6.90 -15.03 10.21
CA GLN A 220 5.79 -15.16 11.17
C GLN A 220 4.73 -14.06 10.99
N ASP A 221 5.08 -12.98 10.30
CA ASP A 221 4.27 -11.75 10.24
C ASP A 221 3.80 -11.39 8.83
N ILE A 222 3.78 -12.37 7.92
CA ILE A 222 3.24 -12.22 6.57
C ILE A 222 2.19 -13.29 6.32
N TYR A 223 1.15 -12.93 5.58
CA TYR A 223 0.08 -13.85 5.19
C TYR A 223 -0.34 -13.58 3.76
N ASN A 224 -1.03 -14.56 3.17
CA ASN A 224 -1.61 -14.48 1.84
C ASN A 224 -3.11 -14.72 2.03
N GLU A 225 -3.92 -13.81 1.51
CA GLU A 225 -5.39 -13.90 1.64
C GLU A 225 -5.95 -14.63 0.42
N ASP A 226 -6.29 -13.89 -0.63
CA ASP A 226 -6.91 -14.45 -1.84
C ASP A 226 -5.89 -14.88 -2.91
N ASN A 227 -4.72 -14.23 -2.94
CA ASN A 227 -3.70 -14.45 -3.96
C ASN A 227 -2.44 -15.08 -3.34
N PRO A 228 -2.06 -16.32 -3.71
CA PRO A 228 -0.88 -17.00 -3.18
C PRO A 228 0.45 -16.32 -3.57
N ASP A 229 0.44 -15.42 -4.55
CA ASP A 229 1.62 -14.68 -5.00
C ASP A 229 1.78 -13.33 -4.29
N VAL A 230 0.77 -12.86 -3.55
CA VAL A 230 0.81 -11.55 -2.88
C VAL A 230 0.89 -11.73 -1.37
N TYR A 231 1.97 -11.23 -0.78
CA TYR A 231 2.25 -11.34 0.65
C TYR A 231 1.90 -10.01 1.34
N LEU A 232 1.04 -10.09 2.34
CA LEU A 232 0.52 -8.96 3.11
C LEU A 232 1.12 -8.94 4.52
N ALA A 233 1.27 -7.75 5.09
CA ALA A 233 1.73 -7.59 6.47
C ALA A 233 0.65 -7.99 7.49
N GLN A 234 0.94 -8.96 8.36
CA GLN A 234 0.02 -9.41 9.42
C GLN A 234 -0.21 -8.34 10.51
N LYS A 235 0.78 -7.47 10.74
CA LYS A 235 0.76 -6.42 11.77
C LYS A 235 1.52 -5.17 11.31
N SER A 236 1.24 -4.04 11.96
CA SER A 236 1.93 -2.77 11.69
C SER A 236 3.26 -2.69 12.45
N GLY A 237 4.31 -2.17 11.83
CA GLY A 237 5.61 -2.05 12.48
C GLY A 237 6.79 -1.87 11.53
N LYS A 238 8.00 -2.04 12.06
CA LYS A 238 9.26 -1.95 11.32
C LYS A 238 9.43 -3.23 10.53
N ILE A 239 9.60 -3.14 9.21
CA ILE A 239 9.86 -4.30 8.37
C ILE A 239 11.36 -4.51 8.13
N GLU A 240 11.82 -5.75 8.30
CA GLU A 240 13.19 -6.17 8.02
C GLU A 240 13.20 -7.54 7.31
N LEU A 241 14.13 -7.72 6.37
CA LEU A 241 14.43 -9.05 5.82
C LEU A 241 15.67 -9.60 6.51
N LYS A 242 15.52 -10.68 7.30
CA LYS A 242 16.63 -11.35 7.99
C LYS A 242 16.69 -12.82 7.60
N ASN A 243 17.83 -13.25 7.07
CA ASN A 243 18.08 -14.65 6.67
C ASN A 243 16.99 -15.21 5.72
N GLY A 244 16.52 -14.37 4.79
CA GLY A 244 15.45 -14.73 3.86
C GLY A 244 14.05 -14.75 4.48
N LYS A 245 13.89 -14.30 5.74
CA LYS A 245 12.60 -14.18 6.42
C LYS A 245 12.18 -12.75 6.61
N VAL A 246 10.90 -12.46 6.35
CA VAL A 246 10.32 -11.16 6.68
C VAL A 246 9.92 -11.17 8.15
N ASP A 247 10.46 -10.22 8.90
CA ASP A 247 10.15 -9.96 10.30
C ASP A 247 9.54 -8.56 10.41
N ILE A 248 8.37 -8.45 11.03
CA ILE A 248 7.74 -7.16 11.30
C ILE A 248 7.82 -6.94 12.81
N LYS A 249 8.54 -5.91 13.25
CA LYS A 249 8.63 -5.60 14.67
C LYS A 249 7.61 -4.54 15.04
N ALA A 250 6.72 -4.85 15.98
CA ALA A 250 5.74 -3.89 16.48
C ALA A 250 6.35 -2.86 17.44
N VAL A 251 7.56 -3.12 17.95
CA VAL A 251 8.28 -2.25 18.89
C VAL A 251 9.59 -1.82 18.28
N HIS A 252 9.87 -0.51 18.31
CA HIS A 252 11.15 0.06 17.94
C HIS A 252 11.88 0.55 19.20
N GLU A 253 12.90 -0.21 19.60
CA GLU A 253 13.77 0.15 20.71
C GLU A 253 14.96 0.98 20.21
N ILE A 254 15.11 2.18 20.78
CA ILE A 254 16.24 3.08 20.55
C ILE A 254 17.15 3.02 21.77
N LYS A 255 18.38 2.54 21.52
CA LYS A 255 19.43 2.42 22.54
C LYS A 255 20.23 3.72 22.60
N GLY A 256 20.25 4.35 23.77
CA GLY A 256 20.98 5.60 24.01
C GLY A 256 20.12 6.86 23.87
N ASP A 257 20.81 8.00 23.86
CA ASP A 257 20.20 9.32 23.90
C ASP A 257 19.78 9.80 22.50
N LEU A 258 18.63 10.47 22.45
CA LEU A 258 18.11 11.12 21.25
C LEU A 258 18.48 12.60 21.27
N THR A 259 19.36 12.99 20.36
CA THR A 259 19.81 14.37 20.21
C THR A 259 19.18 15.01 18.96
N LEU A 260 19.43 16.32 18.77
CA LEU A 260 19.00 17.05 17.57
C LEU A 260 19.52 16.42 16.26
N ILE A 261 20.64 15.66 16.32
CA ILE A 261 21.19 14.95 15.15
C ILE A 261 20.21 13.90 14.64
N THR A 262 19.51 13.19 15.54
CA THR A 262 18.47 12.23 15.17
C THR A 262 17.23 12.96 14.65
N GLY A 263 16.90 14.11 15.24
CA GLY A 263 15.85 15.02 14.80
C GLY A 263 14.43 14.46 14.97
N LYS A 264 13.96 13.66 14.01
CA LYS A 264 12.57 13.20 13.90
C LYS A 264 12.50 11.67 13.86
N VAL A 265 11.72 11.09 14.76
CA VAL A 265 11.47 9.64 14.82
C VAL A 265 9.98 9.38 14.59
N GLU A 266 9.64 8.65 13.52
CA GLU A 266 8.25 8.26 13.22
C GLU A 266 8.12 6.75 13.09
N PHE A 267 7.18 6.18 13.83
CA PHE A 267 6.95 4.75 13.88
C PHE A 267 5.47 4.41 14.05
N TYR A 268 4.94 3.44 13.29
CA TYR A 268 3.52 3.05 13.43
C TYR A 268 3.24 2.14 14.63
N GLY A 269 4.27 1.56 15.24
CA GLY A 269 4.16 0.74 16.43
C GLY A 269 4.49 1.49 17.72
N ASP A 270 5.01 0.74 18.70
CA ASP A 270 5.48 1.28 19.99
C ASP A 270 6.93 1.73 19.88
N ILE A 271 7.27 2.89 20.44
CA ILE A 271 8.65 3.40 20.51
C ILE A 271 9.12 3.29 21.95
N VAL A 272 10.27 2.66 22.18
CA VAL A 272 10.91 2.58 23.49
C VAL A 272 12.28 3.25 23.41
N VAL A 273 12.49 4.33 24.15
CA VAL A 273 13.77 5.04 24.24
C VAL A 273 14.38 4.73 25.60
N THR A 274 15.56 4.11 25.58
CA THR A 274 16.26 3.73 26.81
C THR A 274 17.07 4.89 27.43
N GLY A 275 17.48 5.85 26.62
CA GLY A 275 18.22 7.04 27.06
C GLY A 275 17.34 8.28 27.23
N ASN A 276 18.00 9.44 27.28
CA ASN A 276 17.41 10.76 27.39
C ASN A 276 16.95 11.28 26.03
N VAL A 277 16.03 12.24 26.03
CA VAL A 277 15.60 12.93 24.81
C VAL A 277 15.84 14.42 24.98
N GLU A 278 16.78 14.95 24.19
CA GLU A 278 17.21 16.34 24.24
C GLU A 278 16.26 17.27 23.48
N ALA A 279 16.45 18.58 23.71
CA ALA A 279 15.67 19.65 23.12
C ALA A 279 15.60 19.58 21.58
N GLY A 280 14.40 19.78 21.05
CA GLY A 280 14.15 19.88 19.61
C GLY A 280 13.83 18.55 18.90
N VAL A 281 13.89 17.41 19.59
CA VAL A 281 13.49 16.12 19.03
C VAL A 281 11.97 16.01 18.90
N THR A 282 11.51 15.42 17.79
CA THR A 282 10.09 15.11 17.56
C THR A 282 9.90 13.61 17.40
N ILE A 283 9.07 13.01 18.27
CA ILE A 283 8.75 11.58 18.26
C ILE A 283 7.27 11.40 17.97
N ARG A 284 6.94 10.59 16.95
CA ARG A 284 5.56 10.19 16.65
C ARG A 284 5.45 8.66 16.63
N ALA A 285 4.65 8.13 17.55
CA ALA A 285 4.30 6.71 17.59
C ALA A 285 2.82 6.51 17.20
N GLY A 286 2.55 5.50 16.37
CA GLY A 286 1.19 5.08 16.05
C GLY A 286 0.48 4.42 17.24
N ARG A 287 1.25 3.84 18.17
CA ARG A 287 0.75 3.27 19.42
C ARG A 287 1.37 4.00 20.61
N ASN A 288 2.23 3.35 21.39
CA ASN A 288 2.74 3.90 22.64
C ASN A 288 4.14 4.51 22.50
N ILE A 289 4.47 5.45 23.38
CA ILE A 289 5.83 5.97 23.57
C ILE A 289 6.25 5.67 25.01
N GLU A 290 7.37 4.98 25.18
CA GLU A 290 8.03 4.79 26.47
C GLU A 290 9.41 5.44 26.44
N ILE A 291 9.69 6.34 27.38
CA ILE A 291 11.00 6.97 27.54
C ILE A 291 11.49 6.68 28.97
N LYS A 292 12.65 6.03 29.08
CA LYS A 292 13.26 5.67 30.36
C LYS A 292 14.12 6.77 30.96
N GLY A 293 14.70 7.63 30.11
CA GLY A 293 15.50 8.79 30.52
C GLY A 293 14.66 10.04 30.83
N THR A 294 15.35 11.17 30.96
CA THR A 294 14.73 12.50 31.08
C THR A 294 14.39 13.09 29.73
N VAL A 295 13.37 13.94 29.71
CA VAL A 295 12.87 14.57 28.49
C VAL A 295 12.96 16.08 28.61
N GLU A 296 13.59 16.74 27.64
CA GLU A 296 13.77 18.20 27.66
C GLU A 296 13.25 18.86 26.37
N ALA A 297 12.30 19.79 26.47
CA ALA A 297 11.84 20.64 25.36
C ALA A 297 11.55 19.88 24.02
N VAL A 298 10.80 18.78 24.09
CA VAL A 298 10.50 17.90 22.94
C VAL A 298 9.05 17.98 22.46
N ASN A 299 8.78 17.42 21.28
CA ASN A 299 7.41 17.14 20.85
C ASN A 299 7.13 15.63 20.79
N LEU A 300 6.20 15.14 21.60
CA LEU A 300 5.80 13.73 21.65
C LEU A 300 4.34 13.57 21.21
N PHE A 301 4.09 12.67 20.25
CA PHE A 301 2.75 12.36 19.77
C PHE A 301 2.53 10.85 19.72
N ALA A 302 1.59 10.33 20.52
CA ALA A 302 1.26 8.92 20.58
C ALA A 302 -0.21 8.66 20.22
N GLY A 303 -0.45 7.66 19.38
CA GLY A 303 -1.79 7.15 19.11
C GLY A 303 -2.39 6.32 20.25
N GLY A 304 -1.57 5.93 21.23
CA GLY A 304 -1.94 5.26 22.48
C GLY A 304 -1.42 6.05 23.68
N ASN A 305 -0.69 5.39 24.57
CA ASN A 305 -0.21 5.94 25.84
C ASN A 305 1.21 6.53 25.73
N ILE A 306 1.54 7.48 26.61
CA ILE A 306 2.90 8.00 26.79
C ILE A 306 3.36 7.70 28.22
N ILE A 307 4.49 7.01 28.35
CA ILE A 307 5.10 6.67 29.63
C ILE A 307 6.47 7.33 29.69
N LEU A 308 6.59 8.33 30.56
CA LEU A 308 7.84 8.95 30.94
C LEU A 308 8.23 8.35 32.30
N SER A 309 9.28 7.53 32.32
CA SER A 309 9.73 6.88 33.57
C SER A 309 10.29 7.90 34.57
N ARG A 310 10.75 9.04 34.06
CA ARG A 310 11.11 10.23 34.83
C ARG A 310 10.14 11.35 34.48
N GLY A 311 10.59 12.59 34.48
CA GLY A 311 9.77 13.73 34.11
C GLY A 311 10.19 14.42 32.83
N ILE A 312 9.41 15.46 32.52
CA ILE A 312 9.62 16.34 31.38
C ILE A 312 9.86 17.76 31.87
N GLN A 313 10.92 18.38 31.33
CA GLN A 313 11.21 19.80 31.47
C GLN A 313 10.98 20.48 30.13
N GLY A 314 9.82 21.09 29.96
CA GLY A 314 9.34 21.54 28.66
C GLY A 314 9.92 22.86 28.15
N ALA A 315 10.50 23.67 29.03
CA ALA A 315 10.98 25.02 28.74
C ALA A 315 9.97 25.88 27.93
N GLN A 316 8.66 25.68 28.18
CA GLN A 316 7.51 26.30 27.50
C GLN A 316 7.40 26.02 26.00
N ARG A 317 8.19 25.09 25.47
CA ARG A 317 8.21 24.71 24.06
C ARG A 317 7.78 23.27 23.82
N ALA A 318 7.81 22.42 24.85
CA ALA A 318 7.39 21.04 24.73
C ALA A 318 5.88 20.90 24.55
N ARG A 319 5.51 20.01 23.63
CA ARG A 319 4.12 19.57 23.41
C ARG A 319 4.04 18.07 23.50
N VAL A 320 3.19 17.58 24.37
CA VAL A 320 2.95 16.15 24.57
C VAL A 320 1.48 15.88 24.29
N SER A 321 1.20 14.96 23.37
CA SER A 321 -0.17 14.58 23.02
C SER A 321 -0.30 13.06 22.92
N ALA A 322 -1.19 12.49 23.73
CA ALA A 322 -1.52 11.07 23.73
C ALA A 322 -3.03 10.91 23.53
N LYS A 323 -3.46 9.95 22.72
CA LYS A 323 -4.88 9.58 22.65
C LYS A 323 -5.33 8.75 23.85
N GLY A 324 -4.41 8.09 24.54
CA GLY A 324 -4.66 7.37 25.77
C GLY A 324 -4.11 8.10 26.99
N ASP A 325 -3.54 7.34 27.92
CA ASP A 325 -3.05 7.82 29.20
C ASP A 325 -1.62 8.39 29.10
N ILE A 326 -1.29 9.32 30.00
CA ILE A 326 0.07 9.86 30.16
C ILE A 326 0.55 9.62 31.59
N PHE A 327 1.72 9.00 31.71
CA PHE A 327 2.40 8.77 32.98
C PHE A 327 3.72 9.53 32.98
N ALA A 328 4.00 10.31 34.03
CA ALA A 328 5.28 11.01 34.19
C ALA A 328 5.60 11.20 35.68
N ASP A 329 6.86 11.16 36.09
CA ASP A 329 7.23 11.47 37.48
C ASP A 329 6.97 12.96 37.79
N PHE A 330 7.48 13.86 36.95
CA PHE A 330 7.25 15.30 37.08
C PHE A 330 6.98 15.95 35.72
N ILE A 331 6.15 16.98 35.70
CA ILE A 331 5.77 17.72 34.49
C ILE A 331 6.00 19.20 34.73
N GLU A 332 6.99 19.78 34.05
CA GLU A 332 7.37 21.18 34.22
C GLU A 332 7.30 21.94 32.89
N HIS A 333 6.76 23.16 32.92
CA HIS A 333 6.76 24.08 31.78
C HIS A 333 6.32 23.44 30.45
N THR A 334 5.30 22.59 30.47
CA THR A 334 4.88 21.77 29.33
C THR A 334 3.42 22.01 28.97
N VAL A 335 3.09 21.89 27.67
CA VAL A 335 1.70 21.78 27.21
C VAL A 335 1.40 20.30 26.94
N MET A 336 0.44 19.75 27.65
CA MET A 336 0.11 18.32 27.62
C MET A 336 -1.38 18.10 27.36
N MET A 337 -1.69 17.16 26.46
CA MET A 337 -3.06 16.76 26.11
C MET A 337 -3.17 15.23 26.15
N ALA A 338 -4.04 14.71 27.02
CA ALA A 338 -4.33 13.29 27.14
C ALA A 338 -5.80 13.02 26.79
N GLY A 339 -6.04 12.05 25.90
CA GLY A 339 -7.39 11.51 25.67
C GLY A 339 -7.88 10.55 26.76
N GLY A 340 -6.98 10.14 27.67
CA GLY A 340 -7.28 9.37 28.87
C GLY A 340 -6.89 10.13 30.15
N ASN A 341 -6.32 9.40 31.10
CA ASN A 341 -5.89 9.92 32.39
C ASN A 341 -4.47 10.51 32.33
N VAL A 342 -4.17 11.44 33.24
CA VAL A 342 -2.80 11.91 33.46
C VAL A 342 -2.40 11.54 34.88
N GLN A 343 -1.33 10.75 35.02
CA GLN A 343 -0.77 10.39 36.30
C GLN A 343 0.63 10.99 36.44
N ALA A 344 0.84 11.77 37.51
CA ALA A 344 2.16 12.29 37.83
C ALA A 344 2.42 12.44 39.33
N ASN A 345 3.66 12.73 39.74
CA ASN A 345 3.97 13.02 41.14
C ASN A 345 3.95 14.54 41.41
N SER A 346 4.32 15.35 40.42
CA SER A 346 4.31 16.82 40.49
C SER A 346 4.02 17.46 39.14
N ILE A 347 3.21 18.54 39.14
CA ILE A 347 2.93 19.39 37.99
C ILE A 347 3.33 20.83 38.34
N ILE A 348 4.20 21.44 37.55
CA ILE A 348 4.69 22.80 37.77
C ILE A 348 4.56 23.65 36.50
N ASN A 349 3.89 24.80 36.63
CA ASN A 349 3.73 25.84 35.63
C ASN A 349 3.45 25.30 34.21
N SER A 350 2.50 24.37 34.14
CA SER A 350 2.17 23.62 32.92
C SER A 350 0.71 23.82 32.53
N LYS A 351 0.39 23.60 31.26
CA LYS A 351 -0.98 23.55 30.76
C LYS A 351 -1.31 22.10 30.43
N ILE A 352 -2.14 21.47 31.27
CA ILE A 352 -2.51 20.06 31.14
C ILE A 352 -4.01 19.98 30.90
N VAL A 353 -4.40 19.23 29.88
CA VAL A 353 -5.80 18.93 29.54
C VAL A 353 -5.93 17.41 29.42
N ALA A 354 -6.82 16.84 30.21
CA ALA A 354 -7.11 15.41 30.23
C ALA A 354 -8.62 15.17 30.07
N ASP A 355 -8.99 14.34 29.10
CA ASP A 355 -10.38 13.88 28.93
C ASP A 355 -10.81 12.88 30.03
N GLY A 356 -9.84 12.32 30.76
CA GLY A 356 -10.05 11.48 31.94
C GLY A 356 -9.87 12.21 33.27
N GLU A 357 -9.29 11.51 34.24
CA GLU A 357 -8.94 12.01 35.57
C GLU A 357 -7.45 12.38 35.63
N ILE A 358 -7.12 13.43 36.39
CA ILE A 358 -5.74 13.79 36.71
C ILE A 358 -5.44 13.32 38.13
N ILE A 359 -4.51 12.37 38.25
CA ILE A 359 -4.19 11.70 39.51
C ILE A 359 -2.75 12.01 39.86
N LEU A 360 -2.55 12.75 40.95
CA LEU A 360 -1.21 12.93 41.48
C LEU A 360 -0.88 11.86 42.51
N THR A 361 0.02 10.95 42.11
CA THR A 361 0.50 9.86 42.96
C THR A 361 1.85 10.24 43.54
N GLY A 362 1.96 10.47 44.85
CA GLY A 362 3.27 10.76 45.44
C GLY A 362 3.12 11.34 46.84
N ALA A 363 4.19 11.29 47.64
CA ALA A 363 4.16 11.76 49.02
C ALA A 363 3.75 13.23 49.15
N ARG A 364 4.01 14.05 48.12
CA ARG A 364 3.58 15.46 48.06
C ARG A 364 2.51 15.76 47.01
N GLY A 365 2.41 14.96 45.95
CA GLY A 365 1.36 15.06 44.91
C GLY A 365 0.93 16.48 44.59
N THR A 366 1.85 17.32 44.08
CA THR A 366 1.69 18.79 44.05
C THR A 366 1.28 19.33 42.68
N ILE A 367 0.34 20.28 42.64
CA ILE A 367 0.07 21.14 41.46
C ILE A 367 0.49 22.57 41.79
N ILE A 368 1.47 23.12 41.08
CA ILE A 368 1.98 24.47 41.33
C ILE A 368 2.00 25.28 40.03
N GLY A 369 1.03 26.18 39.88
CA GLY A 369 0.99 27.13 38.77
C GLY A 369 0.52 26.53 37.43
N GLY A 370 -0.02 27.41 36.59
CA GLY A 370 -0.53 27.05 35.28
C GLY A 370 -2.02 26.67 35.30
N TYR A 371 -2.42 25.82 34.36
CA TYR A 371 -3.82 25.43 34.13
C TYR A 371 -3.91 23.91 33.99
N THR A 372 -4.59 23.27 34.93
CA THR A 372 -4.75 21.81 34.97
C THR A 372 -6.23 21.49 34.84
N HIS A 373 -6.62 20.83 33.75
CA HIS A 373 -8.00 20.49 33.45
C HIS A 373 -8.19 18.97 33.32
N GLY A 374 -9.04 18.40 34.16
CA GLY A 374 -9.39 16.98 34.15
C GLY A 374 -10.90 16.82 34.05
N MET A 375 -11.39 16.27 32.94
CA MET A 375 -12.81 16.20 32.66
C MET A 375 -13.58 15.34 33.68
N MET A 376 -13.01 14.22 34.13
CA MET A 376 -13.64 13.32 35.11
C MET A 376 -13.29 13.68 36.56
N GLY A 377 -12.27 14.50 36.80
CA GLY A 377 -11.85 14.89 38.14
C GLY A 377 -10.36 15.19 38.25
N ILE A 378 -9.99 15.70 39.42
CA ILE A 378 -8.59 15.95 39.79
C ILE A 378 -8.39 15.45 41.23
N GLN A 379 -7.36 14.64 41.43
CA GLN A 379 -6.92 14.21 42.75
C GLN A 379 -5.48 14.66 42.97
N ALA A 380 -5.27 15.47 44.01
CA ALA A 380 -3.95 15.97 44.40
C ALA A 380 -3.78 15.94 45.91
N THR A 381 -2.54 15.92 46.37
CA THR A 381 -2.25 16.10 47.80
C THR A 381 -2.11 17.58 48.11
N GLU A 382 -1.36 18.33 47.31
CA GLU A 382 -1.25 19.78 47.49
C GLU A 382 -1.58 20.54 46.19
N ILE A 383 -2.29 21.66 46.32
CA ILE A 383 -2.59 22.55 45.19
C ILE A 383 -2.18 23.97 45.57
N GLY A 384 -1.34 24.58 44.73
CA GLY A 384 -0.74 25.88 44.95
C GLY A 384 0.54 25.80 45.78
N ASN A 385 1.07 26.96 46.17
CA ASN A 385 2.22 27.05 47.06
C ASN A 385 2.12 28.27 47.99
N SER A 386 2.99 28.36 48.99
CA SER A 386 3.06 29.48 49.93
C SER A 386 3.45 30.82 49.29
N VAL A 387 4.02 30.79 48.09
CA VAL A 387 4.39 31.98 47.29
C VAL A 387 3.21 32.48 46.44
N GLU A 388 2.04 31.83 46.53
CA GLU A 388 0.80 32.22 45.85
C GLU A 388 0.91 32.24 44.32
N VAL A 389 1.70 31.30 43.77
CA VAL A 389 1.75 31.13 42.32
C VAL A 389 0.35 30.78 41.82
N ARG A 390 -0.19 31.63 40.94
CA ARG A 390 -1.54 31.48 40.39
C ARG A 390 -1.74 30.09 39.79
N THR A 391 -2.56 29.29 40.45
CA THR A 391 -2.82 27.89 40.10
C THR A 391 -4.29 27.74 39.77
N VAL A 392 -4.62 27.30 38.56
CA VAL A 392 -6.01 27.06 38.16
C VAL A 392 -6.22 25.57 37.96
N VAL A 393 -7.14 25.01 38.73
CA VAL A 393 -7.56 23.60 38.61
C VAL A 393 -9.01 23.56 38.17
N HIS A 394 -9.28 22.83 37.10
CA HIS A 394 -10.59 22.78 36.48
C HIS A 394 -11.04 21.34 36.30
N ALA A 395 -12.19 20.98 36.86
CA ALA A 395 -12.81 19.68 36.61
C ALA A 395 -14.20 19.80 35.98
N GLY A 396 -14.57 18.79 35.20
CA GLY A 396 -15.80 18.78 34.42
C GLY A 396 -15.64 19.42 33.04
N CYS A 397 -16.75 19.74 32.38
CA CYS A 397 -16.72 20.28 31.02
C CYS A 397 -16.37 21.77 30.99
N GLU A 398 -15.48 22.14 30.08
CA GLU A 398 -15.10 23.54 29.90
C GLU A 398 -16.27 24.41 29.41
N LYS A 399 -16.19 25.71 29.73
CA LYS A 399 -17.15 26.72 29.28
C LYS A 399 -17.37 26.71 27.77
N GLU A 400 -16.31 26.44 26.98
CA GLU A 400 -16.40 26.37 25.52
C GLU A 400 -17.33 25.25 25.04
N THR A 401 -17.33 24.09 25.71
CA THR A 401 -18.22 22.96 25.38
C THR A 401 -19.67 23.33 25.61
N TYR A 402 -19.96 24.04 26.71
CA TYR A 402 -21.31 24.55 26.96
C TYR A 402 -21.75 25.61 25.94
N GLN A 403 -20.85 26.52 25.56
CA GLN A 403 -21.15 27.53 24.52
C GLN A 403 -21.49 26.87 23.18
N LYS A 404 -20.72 25.85 22.78
CA LYS A 404 -21.01 25.05 21.57
C LYS A 404 -22.35 24.35 21.66
N LEU A 405 -22.69 23.78 22.81
CA LEU A 405 -24.00 23.15 23.05
C LEU A 405 -25.15 24.15 22.95
N TYR A 406 -25.03 25.34 23.57
CA TYR A 406 -26.08 26.36 23.45
C TYR A 406 -26.24 26.85 22.01
N ALA A 407 -25.13 27.04 21.28
CA ALA A 407 -25.16 27.41 19.87
C ALA A 407 -25.84 26.32 19.02
N ALA A 408 -25.50 25.05 19.24
CA ALA A 408 -26.13 23.92 18.54
C ALA A 408 -27.64 23.81 18.86
N LYS A 409 -28.04 24.03 20.12
CA LYS A 409 -29.47 24.05 20.52
C LYS A 409 -30.23 25.21 19.89
N SER A 410 -29.63 26.41 19.82
CA SER A 410 -30.25 27.54 19.12
C SER A 410 -30.40 27.28 17.61
N LYS A 411 -29.42 26.62 16.99
CA LYS A 411 -29.46 26.24 15.58
C LYS A 411 -30.51 25.15 15.31
N GLU A 412 -30.71 24.21 16.24
CA GLU A 412 -31.76 23.20 16.14
C GLU A 412 -33.16 23.84 16.14
N LEU A 413 -33.39 24.81 17.02
CA LEU A 413 -34.64 25.55 17.08
C LEU A 413 -34.92 26.30 15.76
N SER A 414 -33.94 27.05 15.25
CA SER A 414 -34.12 27.79 13.98
C SER A 414 -34.34 26.87 12.79
N LEU A 415 -33.59 25.75 12.69
CA LEU A 415 -33.78 24.76 11.62
C LEU A 415 -35.15 24.09 11.71
N THR A 416 -35.65 23.82 12.92
CA THR A 416 -36.98 23.22 13.13
C THR A 416 -38.08 24.19 12.68
N GLU A 417 -37.93 25.48 12.94
CA GLU A 417 -38.83 26.52 12.43
C GLU A 417 -38.78 26.62 10.90
N GLU A 418 -37.59 26.69 10.29
CA GLU A 418 -37.43 26.72 8.83
C GLU A 418 -38.03 25.47 8.13
N ILE A 419 -37.83 24.29 8.71
CA ILE A 419 -38.41 23.03 8.20
C ILE A 419 -39.93 23.08 8.30
N ARG A 420 -40.47 23.62 9.41
CA ARG A 420 -41.92 23.74 9.61
C ARG A 420 -42.53 24.68 8.57
N GLU A 421 -41.96 25.86 8.39
CA GLU A 421 -42.41 26.84 7.38
C GLU A 421 -42.37 26.26 5.97
N ALA A 422 -41.22 25.72 5.56
CA ALA A 422 -41.07 25.10 4.25
C ALA A 422 -42.01 23.90 4.05
N SER A 423 -42.27 23.11 5.11
CA SER A 423 -43.19 21.98 5.06
C SER A 423 -44.66 22.41 5.01
N ASP A 424 -45.05 23.49 5.68
CA ASP A 424 -46.39 24.07 5.60
C ASP A 424 -46.65 24.64 4.20
N GLU A 425 -45.70 25.41 3.65
CA GLU A 425 -45.75 25.89 2.25
C GLU A 425 -45.84 24.74 1.24
N PHE A 426 -45.03 23.69 1.44
CA PHE A 426 -45.06 22.49 0.61
C PHE A 426 -46.40 21.75 0.70
N ARG A 427 -47.00 21.67 1.91
CA ARG A 427 -48.31 21.05 2.12
C ARG A 427 -49.40 21.82 1.40
N ASP A 428 -49.39 23.15 1.47
CA ASP A 428 -50.39 24.01 0.82
C ASP A 428 -50.33 23.90 -0.71
N LEU A 429 -49.12 23.84 -1.27
CA LEU A 429 -48.91 23.59 -2.71
C LEU A 429 -49.35 22.16 -3.11
N CYS A 430 -49.12 21.16 -2.26
CA CYS A 430 -49.60 19.80 -2.48
C CYS A 430 -51.13 19.69 -2.46
N GLN A 431 -51.82 20.44 -1.58
CA GLN A 431 -53.28 20.48 -1.54
C GLN A 431 -53.87 21.14 -2.80
N LYS A 432 -53.29 22.26 -3.25
CA LYS A 432 -53.67 22.92 -4.51
C LYS A 432 -53.54 22.00 -5.73
N LYS A 433 -52.62 21.02 -5.70
CA LYS A 433 -52.42 20.03 -6.77
C LYS A 433 -53.53 18.99 -6.82
N LYS A 434 -54.01 18.57 -5.65
CA LYS A 434 -55.13 17.63 -5.54
C LYS A 434 -56.46 18.27 -5.96
N ALA A 435 -56.57 19.60 -5.88
CA ALA A 435 -57.74 20.37 -6.30
C ALA A 435 -57.77 20.74 -7.81
N GLY A 436 -56.70 20.50 -8.59
CA GLY A 436 -56.66 20.78 -10.04
C GLY A 436 -55.25 20.78 -10.67
N LYS A 437 -55.15 21.06 -11.99
CA LYS A 437 -53.85 21.23 -12.68
C LYS A 437 -53.20 22.56 -12.28
N ILE A 438 -52.01 22.48 -11.68
CA ILE A 438 -51.24 23.64 -11.25
C ILE A 438 -50.41 24.21 -12.44
N PRO A 439 -50.24 25.55 -12.54
CA PRO A 439 -49.24 26.19 -13.40
C PRO A 439 -47.81 25.66 -13.18
N GLN A 440 -47.05 25.51 -14.28
CA GLN A 440 -45.67 24.98 -14.29
C GLN A 440 -44.71 25.72 -13.32
N ARG A 441 -44.91 27.02 -13.11
CA ARG A 441 -44.14 27.84 -12.15
C ARG A 441 -44.23 27.35 -10.69
N LEU A 442 -45.42 26.92 -10.26
CA LEU A 442 -45.65 26.43 -8.90
C LEU A 442 -45.16 24.98 -8.74
N GLU A 443 -45.06 24.22 -9.84
CA GLU A 443 -44.47 22.89 -9.84
C GLU A 443 -42.94 22.95 -9.65
N THR A 444 -42.28 23.92 -10.30
CA THR A 444 -40.86 24.23 -10.03
C THR A 444 -40.64 24.67 -8.58
N GLN A 445 -41.53 25.51 -8.03
CA GLN A 445 -41.45 25.94 -6.63
C GLN A 445 -41.64 24.78 -5.65
N ARG A 446 -42.54 23.82 -5.95
CA ARG A 446 -42.73 22.60 -5.17
C ARG A 446 -41.46 21.75 -5.13
N GLN A 447 -40.82 21.54 -6.29
CA GLN A 447 -39.56 20.78 -6.38
C GLN A 447 -38.41 21.49 -5.64
N TYR A 448 -38.35 22.81 -5.72
CA TYR A 448 -37.39 23.62 -4.95
C TYR A 448 -37.59 23.45 -3.44
N LEU A 449 -38.82 23.57 -2.96
CA LEU A 449 -39.15 23.38 -1.54
C LEU A 449 -38.87 21.94 -1.08
N GLU A 450 -39.13 20.93 -1.92
CA GLU A 450 -38.80 19.53 -1.64
C GLU A 450 -37.28 19.33 -1.46
N GLY A 451 -36.46 19.92 -2.34
CA GLY A 451 -35.00 19.94 -2.22
C GLY A 451 -34.50 20.75 -1.02
N ARG A 452 -35.15 21.87 -0.70
CA ARG A 452 -34.84 22.70 0.47
C ARG A 452 -35.15 21.97 1.78
N ILE A 453 -36.31 21.31 1.90
CA ILE A 453 -36.65 20.48 3.06
C ILE A 453 -35.65 19.33 3.21
N LYS A 454 -35.24 18.70 2.10
CA LYS A 454 -34.26 17.62 2.14
C LYS A 454 -32.90 18.11 2.68
N SER A 455 -32.38 19.21 2.15
CA SER A 455 -31.10 19.79 2.63
C SER A 455 -31.19 20.26 4.09
N LEU A 456 -32.29 20.92 4.48
CA LEU A 456 -32.49 21.32 5.88
C LEU A 456 -32.56 20.13 6.84
N LYS A 457 -33.17 19.00 6.42
CA LYS A 457 -33.18 17.77 7.21
C LYS A 457 -31.80 17.14 7.33
N GLU A 458 -30.97 17.22 6.29
CA GLU A 458 -29.58 16.77 6.34
C GLU A 458 -28.77 17.64 7.32
N GLU A 459 -28.90 18.96 7.27
CA GLU A 459 -28.28 19.89 8.23
C GLU A 459 -28.77 19.65 9.67
N MET A 460 -30.06 19.38 9.85
CA MET A 460 -30.62 19.03 11.16
C MET A 460 -30.04 17.72 11.69
N ALA A 461 -29.85 16.71 10.83
CA ALA A 461 -29.24 15.45 11.22
C ALA A 461 -27.77 15.61 11.63
N GLU A 462 -27.01 16.46 10.94
CA GLU A 462 -25.64 16.81 11.32
C GLU A 462 -25.59 17.58 12.64
N ASN A 463 -26.44 18.58 12.81
CA ASN A 463 -26.52 19.35 14.06
C ASN A 463 -26.93 18.48 15.25
N LYS A 464 -27.82 17.51 15.03
CA LYS A 464 -28.21 16.53 16.05
C LYS A 464 -27.05 15.63 16.48
N LYS A 465 -26.21 15.17 15.53
CA LYS A 465 -24.99 14.41 15.88
C LYS A 465 -24.07 15.22 16.80
N ILE A 466 -23.89 16.51 16.50
CA ILE A 466 -23.09 17.41 17.34
C ILE A 466 -23.71 17.56 18.73
N LEU A 467 -25.04 17.71 18.83
CA LEU A 467 -25.74 17.77 20.11
C LEU A 467 -25.53 16.50 20.93
N ASP A 468 -25.73 15.32 20.32
CA ASP A 468 -25.54 14.03 20.97
C ASP A 468 -24.08 13.87 21.47
N GLU A 469 -23.10 14.30 20.67
CA GLU A 469 -21.68 14.31 21.06
C GLU A 469 -21.41 15.24 22.26
N MET A 470 -21.95 16.46 22.25
CA MET A 470 -21.75 17.44 23.33
C MET A 470 -22.47 17.02 24.62
N ASP A 471 -23.69 16.50 24.53
CA ASP A 471 -24.44 15.98 25.69
C ASP A 471 -23.72 14.76 26.29
N ALA A 472 -23.13 13.88 25.47
CA ALA A 472 -22.30 12.77 25.94
C ALA A 472 -21.05 13.24 26.69
N LEU A 473 -20.41 14.32 26.23
CA LEU A 473 -19.28 14.92 26.95
C LEU A 473 -19.74 15.50 28.30
N ILE A 474 -20.84 16.25 28.33
CA ILE A 474 -21.37 16.81 29.59
C ILE A 474 -21.72 15.71 30.60
N LEU A 475 -22.28 14.60 30.14
CA LEU A 475 -22.61 13.47 31.00
C LEU A 475 -21.37 12.87 31.66
N LYS A 476 -20.27 12.71 30.91
CA LYS A 476 -18.99 12.20 31.45
C LYS A 476 -18.41 13.11 32.55
N GLY A 477 -18.57 14.43 32.40
CA GLY A 477 -18.07 15.42 33.36
C GLY A 477 -19.01 15.73 34.54
N LYS A 478 -20.20 15.12 34.60
CA LYS A 478 -21.24 15.48 35.58
C LYS A 478 -20.85 15.15 37.02
N ASP A 479 -20.17 14.03 37.22
CA ASP A 479 -19.73 13.54 38.53
C ASP A 479 -18.28 13.97 38.86
N ALA A 480 -17.75 14.93 38.10
CA ALA A 480 -16.40 15.42 38.30
C ALA A 480 -16.24 16.08 39.66
N ARG A 481 -15.13 15.74 40.32
CA ARG A 481 -14.79 16.21 41.66
C ARG A 481 -13.32 16.56 41.74
N ILE A 482 -13.00 17.52 42.61
CA ILE A 482 -11.61 17.86 42.93
C ILE A 482 -11.37 17.45 44.38
N MET A 483 -10.45 16.50 44.57
CA MET A 483 -10.09 15.98 45.89
C MET A 483 -8.68 16.42 46.26
N VAL A 484 -8.57 17.06 47.42
CA VAL A 484 -7.31 17.55 47.99
C VAL A 484 -7.10 16.90 49.34
N THR A 485 -6.16 15.96 49.44
CA THR A 485 -5.87 15.23 50.69
C THR A 485 -4.90 15.96 51.62
N GLY A 486 -4.23 17.01 51.15
CA GLY A 486 -3.33 17.87 51.93
C GLY A 486 -3.82 19.32 51.91
N ASN A 487 -2.95 20.24 51.51
CA ASN A 487 -3.21 21.68 51.56
C ASN A 487 -3.62 22.26 50.20
N ILE A 488 -4.60 23.15 50.20
CA ILE A 488 -4.87 24.06 49.08
C ILE A 488 -4.51 25.48 49.51
N TYR A 489 -3.53 26.06 48.83
CA TYR A 489 -2.99 27.38 49.17
C TYR A 489 -3.81 28.50 48.56
N ARG A 490 -3.75 29.66 49.22
CA ARG A 490 -4.29 30.93 48.73
C ARG A 490 -3.72 31.29 47.35
N GLY A 491 -4.52 31.94 46.51
CA GLY A 491 -4.17 32.23 45.11
C GLY A 491 -4.48 31.09 44.13
N THR A 492 -5.02 29.97 44.62
CA THR A 492 -5.59 28.90 43.80
C THR A 492 -7.02 29.28 43.35
N VAL A 493 -7.37 28.96 42.11
CA VAL A 493 -8.73 29.08 41.60
C VAL A 493 -9.25 27.69 41.26
N VAL A 494 -10.32 27.28 41.94
CA VAL A 494 -11.03 26.03 41.70
C VAL A 494 -12.16 26.28 40.72
N CYS A 495 -12.12 25.62 39.57
CA CYS A 495 -13.16 25.68 38.54
C CYS A 495 -13.87 24.33 38.47
N LEU A 496 -15.19 24.35 38.49
CA LEU A 496 -16.02 23.16 38.27
C LEU A 496 -17.12 23.51 37.29
N ALA A 497 -17.10 22.88 36.12
CA ALA A 497 -17.96 23.21 34.99
C ALA A 497 -17.94 24.72 34.65
N GLN A 498 -19.05 25.44 34.84
CA GLN A 498 -19.13 26.89 34.56
C GLN A 498 -18.79 27.77 35.78
N ALA A 499 -18.71 27.19 36.98
CA ALA A 499 -18.48 27.93 38.21
C ALA A 499 -16.98 28.04 38.52
N GLN A 500 -16.61 29.15 39.15
CA GLN A 500 -15.24 29.42 39.59
C GLN A 500 -15.26 29.91 41.03
N MET A 501 -14.33 29.42 41.83
CA MET A 501 -14.18 29.78 43.24
C MET A 501 -12.71 30.04 43.54
N PRO A 502 -12.30 31.31 43.73
CA PRO A 502 -10.97 31.62 44.22
C PRO A 502 -10.85 31.22 45.69
N ILE A 503 -9.68 30.69 46.06
CA ILE A 503 -9.36 30.32 47.44
C ILE A 503 -8.64 31.50 48.09
N GLU A 504 -9.31 32.12 49.07
CA GLU A 504 -8.80 33.28 49.82
C GLU A 504 -7.88 32.85 50.96
N ASP A 505 -8.29 31.83 51.72
CA ASP A 505 -7.53 31.28 52.85
C ASP A 505 -7.04 29.87 52.57
N THR A 506 -5.86 29.55 53.10
CA THR A 506 -5.29 28.21 52.97
C THR A 506 -6.14 27.21 53.76
N THR A 507 -6.66 26.20 53.08
CA THR A 507 -7.48 25.15 53.67
C THR A 507 -6.84 23.79 53.47
N CYS A 508 -7.29 22.78 54.21
CA CYS A 508 -6.75 21.42 54.14
C CYS A 508 -7.86 20.39 54.07
N LEU A 509 -7.54 19.21 53.52
CA LEU A 509 -8.44 18.04 53.46
C LEU A 509 -9.79 18.39 52.83
N MET A 510 -9.76 19.02 51.66
CA MET A 510 -10.96 19.54 51.00
C MET A 510 -11.39 18.69 49.82
N LYS A 511 -12.70 18.49 49.70
CA LYS A 511 -13.36 17.94 48.52
C LYS A 511 -14.31 18.97 47.94
N TYR A 512 -14.12 19.29 46.67
CA TYR A 512 -14.97 20.20 45.91
C TYR A 512 -15.82 19.43 44.91
N TYR A 513 -17.10 19.76 44.83
CA TYR A 513 -18.03 19.15 43.88
C TYR A 513 -19.09 20.16 43.44
N HIS A 514 -19.66 19.93 42.27
CA HIS A 514 -20.69 20.79 41.70
C HIS A 514 -22.08 20.33 42.13
N LYS A 515 -22.87 21.20 42.76
CA LYS A 515 -24.26 20.94 43.12
C LYS A 515 -25.12 22.17 42.86
N ASN A 516 -26.22 22.00 42.15
CA ASN A 516 -27.19 23.06 41.84
C ASN A 516 -26.59 24.33 41.21
N GLY A 517 -25.54 24.22 40.40
CA GLY A 517 -24.93 25.39 39.72
C GLY A 517 -23.87 26.11 40.56
N ILE A 518 -23.57 25.63 41.77
CA ILE A 518 -22.62 26.24 42.71
C ILE A 518 -21.55 25.21 43.08
N ILE A 519 -20.36 25.70 43.40
CA ILE A 519 -19.28 24.89 43.97
C ILE A 519 -19.53 24.75 45.47
N GLU A 520 -19.77 23.52 45.91
CA GLU A 520 -19.80 23.17 47.33
C GLU A 520 -18.46 22.53 47.72
N SER A 521 -18.02 22.79 48.95
CA SER A 521 -16.85 22.18 49.56
C SER A 521 -17.23 21.37 50.81
N SER A 522 -16.52 20.28 51.04
CA SER A 522 -16.68 19.43 52.22
C SER A 522 -15.31 18.97 52.72
N VAL A 523 -15.16 18.80 54.02
CA VAL A 523 -13.92 18.29 54.62
C VAL A 523 -13.89 16.77 54.49
N ILE A 524 -12.75 16.22 54.07
CA ILE A 524 -12.49 14.79 54.02
C ILE A 524 -12.22 14.31 55.45
N ALA A 525 -13.23 13.67 56.06
CA ALA A 525 -13.06 13.00 57.34
C ALA A 525 -12.47 11.60 57.10
N TYR A 526 -11.28 11.34 57.61
CA TYR A 526 -10.75 9.97 57.72
C TYR A 526 -11.36 9.32 58.97
N SER A 527 -12.12 8.24 58.78
CA SER A 527 -12.65 7.37 59.84
C SER A 527 -11.61 6.39 60.35
#